data_AF-A0A5S4EWI9-F1
#
_entry.id   AF-A0A5S4EWI9-F1
#
_cell.length_a   1.000
_cell.length_b   1.000
_cell.length_c   1.000
_cell.angle_alpha   90.00
_cell.angle_beta   90.00
_cell.angle_gamma   90.00
#
_symmetry.space_group_name_H-M   'P 1'
#
loop_
_entity.id
_entity.type
_entity.pdbx_description
1 polymer ?
#
loop_
_entity_poly.entity_id
_entity_poly.type
_entity_poly.pdbx_seq_one_letter_code
_entity_poly.pdbx_strand_id
1 'polypeptide(L)'
;MLFFRHICGTRGPATTPDEIEQNVAARMERQRVLQRDSGPTMWAILDEGVLTRPTGSEAVMAEQVEHLIALDEHPRINVRVLPYSSSVTTGLQGAFILASAPGMPDMVYLESITMSQITADSGPVREVKSRYEMLHNEALPRRASLQLIGEMAEKWTN
;
A
#
# COMPACT_ATOMS: atom_id res chain seq x y z
N MET A 1 8.34 -10.54 3.79
CA MET A 1 9.59 -9.91 3.26
C MET A 1 9.87 -10.31 1.81
N LEU A 2 9.53 -11.55 1.42
CA LEU A 2 9.81 -12.10 0.10
C LEU A 2 9.10 -11.34 -1.04
N PHE A 3 7.88 -10.87 -0.78
CA PHE A 3 7.11 -10.09 -1.75
C PHE A 3 7.83 -8.83 -2.25
N PHE A 4 8.35 -8.00 -1.34
CA PHE A 4 9.06 -6.79 -1.74
C PHE A 4 10.41 -7.08 -2.41
N ARG A 5 11.12 -8.11 -1.95
CA ARG A 5 12.35 -8.56 -2.60
C ARG A 5 12.08 -8.98 -4.06
N HIS A 6 10.98 -9.70 -4.29
CA HIS A 6 10.55 -10.08 -5.64
C HIS A 6 10.26 -8.84 -6.50
N ILE A 7 9.49 -7.87 -5.98
CA ILE A 7 9.20 -6.61 -6.68
C ILE A 7 10.50 -5.88 -7.07
N CYS A 8 11.46 -5.76 -6.16
CA CYS A 8 12.75 -5.13 -6.45
C CYS A 8 13.52 -5.88 -7.54
N GLY A 9 13.49 -7.22 -7.56
CA GLY A 9 14.11 -8.01 -8.62
C GLY A 9 13.45 -7.83 -10.00
N THR A 10 12.18 -7.42 -10.04
CA THR A 10 11.43 -7.18 -11.30
C THR A 10 11.51 -5.75 -11.82
N ARG A 11 12.17 -4.82 -11.12
CA ARG A 11 12.23 -3.38 -11.47
C ARG A 11 13.03 -3.06 -12.73
N GLY A 12 13.76 -4.02 -13.30
CA GLY A 12 14.43 -3.87 -14.59
C GLY A 12 15.64 -4.81 -14.75
N PRO A 13 16.14 -4.99 -15.99
CA PRO A 13 17.17 -5.98 -16.32
C PRO A 13 18.56 -5.72 -15.72
N ALA A 14 18.77 -4.60 -15.03
CA ALA A 14 20.07 -4.18 -14.50
C ALA A 14 20.15 -4.12 -12.96
N THR A 15 19.13 -4.59 -12.23
CA THR A 15 19.13 -4.51 -10.76
C THR A 15 20.05 -5.58 -10.17
N THR A 16 21.09 -5.16 -9.45
CA THR A 16 22.04 -6.06 -8.79
C THR A 16 21.48 -6.63 -7.48
N PRO A 17 21.97 -7.80 -7.01
CA PRO A 17 21.57 -8.35 -5.71
C PRO A 17 21.78 -7.36 -4.55
N ASP A 18 22.90 -6.63 -4.55
CA ASP A 18 23.24 -5.65 -3.52
C ASP A 18 22.24 -4.48 -3.51
N GLU A 19 21.82 -3.99 -4.68
CA GLU A 19 20.78 -2.96 -4.78
C GLU A 19 19.42 -3.47 -4.28
N ILE A 20 19.09 -4.74 -4.55
CA ILE A 20 17.87 -5.35 -4.00
C ILE A 20 17.94 -5.36 -2.48
N GLU A 21 19.06 -5.80 -1.91
CA GLU A 21 19.26 -5.86 -0.45
C GLU A 21 19.21 -4.47 0.20
N GLN A 22 19.86 -3.48 -0.40
CA GLN A 22 19.79 -2.09 0.07
C GLN A 22 18.36 -1.55 0.06
N ASN A 23 17.61 -1.81 -1.02
CA ASN A 23 16.22 -1.39 -1.12
C ASN A 23 15.33 -2.08 -0.08
N VAL A 24 15.52 -3.39 0.12
CA VAL A 24 14.81 -4.18 1.15
C VAL A 24 15.14 -3.62 2.53
N ALA A 25 16.41 -3.40 2.85
CA ALA A 25 16.85 -2.85 4.13
C ALA A 25 16.24 -1.46 4.38
N ALA A 26 16.27 -0.57 3.39
CA ALA A 26 15.65 0.75 3.48
C ALA A 26 14.13 0.66 3.71
N ARG A 27 13.44 -0.32 3.10
CA ARG A 27 12.00 -0.53 3.36
C ARG A 27 11.74 -1.06 4.75
N MET A 28 12.54 -2.01 5.24
CA MET A 28 12.42 -2.55 6.59
C MET A 28 12.65 -1.46 7.65
N GLU A 29 13.61 -0.56 7.43
CA GLU A 29 13.85 0.55 8.36
C GLU A 29 12.67 1.52 8.42
N ARG A 30 12.02 1.80 7.29
CA ARG A 30 10.76 2.57 7.29
C ARG A 30 9.63 1.83 8.00
N GLN A 31 9.52 0.51 7.83
CA GLN A 31 8.49 -0.28 8.52
C GLN A 31 8.64 -0.22 10.04
N ARG A 32 9.87 -0.15 10.56
CA ARG A 32 10.11 0.05 12.00
C ARG A 32 9.51 1.34 12.54
N VAL A 33 9.39 2.40 11.72
CA VAL A 33 8.75 3.66 12.14
C VAL A 33 7.28 3.45 12.49
N LEU A 34 6.57 2.58 11.76
CA LEU A 34 5.16 2.26 12.01
C LEU A 34 4.94 1.53 13.35
N GLN A 35 5.94 0.74 13.77
CA GLN A 35 5.88 -0.10 14.98
C GLN A 35 6.25 0.64 16.27
N ARG A 36 6.74 1.88 16.19
CA ARG A 36 7.07 2.68 17.38
C ARG A 36 5.80 3.01 18.17
N ASP A 37 5.91 3.16 19.49
CA ASP A 37 4.77 3.53 20.36
C ASP A 37 4.10 4.84 19.92
N SER A 38 4.91 5.82 19.49
CA SER A 38 4.47 7.09 18.90
C SER A 38 4.48 7.07 17.36
N GLY A 39 4.32 5.90 16.74
CA GLY A 39 4.26 5.74 15.29
C GLY A 39 3.02 6.37 14.67
N PRO A 40 3.05 6.72 13.37
CA PRO A 40 1.91 7.33 12.71
C PRO A 40 0.72 6.36 12.60
N THR A 41 -0.48 6.92 12.49
CA THR A 41 -1.65 6.14 12.06
C THR A 41 -1.64 6.03 10.54
N MET A 42 -1.76 4.82 10.02
CA MET A 42 -1.71 4.52 8.60
C MET A 42 -3.05 3.98 8.11
N TRP A 43 -3.55 4.58 7.02
CA TRP A 43 -4.72 4.12 6.29
C TRP A 43 -4.30 3.77 4.87
N ALA A 44 -4.40 2.49 4.53
CA ALA A 44 -4.10 1.98 3.20
C ALA A 44 -5.39 1.56 2.51
N ILE A 45 -5.60 2.06 1.29
CA ILE A 45 -6.64 1.58 0.39
C ILE A 45 -5.92 0.82 -0.72
N LEU A 46 -6.22 -0.46 -0.86
CA LEU A 46 -5.65 -1.36 -1.84
C LEU A 46 -6.69 -1.67 -2.91
N ASP A 47 -6.32 -1.61 -4.18
CA ASP A 47 -7.15 -2.14 -5.25
C ASP A 47 -7.25 -3.67 -5.14
N GLU A 48 -8.44 -4.25 -5.30
CA GLU A 48 -8.63 -5.71 -5.25
C GLU A 48 -7.66 -6.46 -6.19
N GLY A 49 -7.31 -5.85 -7.34
CA GLY A 49 -6.36 -6.41 -8.28
C GLY A 49 -4.96 -6.66 -7.74
N VAL A 50 -4.53 -5.96 -6.68
CA VAL A 50 -3.23 -6.25 -6.06
C VAL A 50 -3.21 -7.57 -5.30
N LEU A 51 -4.39 -8.08 -4.90
CA LEU A 51 -4.53 -9.36 -4.20
C LEU A 51 -4.66 -10.54 -5.17
N THR A 52 -5.10 -10.28 -6.41
CA THR A 52 -5.38 -11.32 -7.40
C THR A 52 -4.29 -11.46 -8.47
N ARG A 53 -3.50 -10.40 -8.73
CA ARG A 53 -2.44 -10.41 -9.73
C ARG A 53 -1.22 -11.20 -9.23
N PRO A 54 -0.83 -12.31 -9.91
CA PRO A 54 0.35 -13.07 -9.52
C PRO A 54 1.59 -12.19 -9.53
N THR A 55 2.23 -12.06 -8.36
CA THR A 55 3.48 -11.31 -8.19
C THR A 55 4.45 -12.17 -7.40
N GLY A 56 5.36 -12.83 -8.11
CA GLY A 56 6.18 -13.90 -7.54
C GLY A 56 5.49 -15.26 -7.63
N SER A 57 5.89 -16.18 -6.76
CA SER A 57 5.24 -17.48 -6.63
C SER A 57 3.98 -17.37 -5.79
N GLU A 58 3.13 -18.40 -5.87
CA GLU A 58 1.92 -18.52 -5.04
C GLU A 58 2.27 -18.47 -3.55
N ALA A 59 3.35 -19.12 -3.12
CA ALA A 59 3.84 -19.04 -1.74
C ALA A 59 4.20 -17.60 -1.31
N VAL A 60 4.76 -16.78 -2.21
CA VAL A 60 5.06 -15.37 -1.92
C VAL A 60 3.78 -14.55 -1.80
N MET A 61 2.77 -14.85 -2.61
CA MET A 61 1.45 -14.22 -2.51
C MET A 61 0.71 -14.64 -1.23
N ALA A 62 0.77 -15.92 -0.86
CA ALA A 62 0.19 -16.43 0.39
C ALA A 62 0.79 -15.72 1.61
N GLU A 63 2.13 -15.66 1.73
CA GLU A 63 2.82 -14.91 2.80
C GLU A 63 2.37 -13.43 2.81
N GLN A 64 2.23 -12.81 1.63
CA GLN A 64 1.84 -11.41 1.54
C GLN A 64 0.40 -11.17 2.02
N VAL A 65 -0.55 -12.04 1.66
CA VAL A 65 -1.95 -11.93 2.07
C VAL A 65 -2.08 -12.21 3.58
N GLU A 66 -1.42 -13.25 4.09
CA GLU A 66 -1.36 -13.52 5.54
C GLU A 66 -0.78 -12.33 6.32
N HIS A 67 0.27 -11.70 5.78
CA HIS A 67 0.83 -10.50 6.40
C HIS A 67 -0.18 -9.34 6.45
N LEU A 68 -0.97 -9.12 5.39
CA LEU A 68 -2.02 -8.10 5.39
C LEU A 68 -3.10 -8.37 6.44
N ILE A 69 -3.46 -9.64 6.66
CA ILE A 69 -4.40 -10.06 7.71
C ILE A 69 -3.80 -9.78 9.09
N ALA A 70 -2.54 -10.16 9.32
CA ALA A 70 -1.85 -9.94 10.59
C ALA A 70 -1.72 -8.45 10.95
N LEU A 71 -1.63 -7.55 9.96
CA LEU A 71 -1.60 -6.10 10.20
C LEU A 71 -2.89 -5.57 10.83
N ASP A 72 -4.00 -6.30 10.75
CA ASP A 72 -5.27 -5.92 11.38
C ASP A 72 -5.17 -5.86 12.91
N GLU A 73 -4.29 -6.67 13.51
CA GLU A 73 -4.06 -6.66 14.96
C GLU A 73 -3.40 -5.35 15.43
N HIS A 74 -2.80 -4.58 14.52
CA HIS A 74 -2.13 -3.35 14.86
C HIS A 74 -3.12 -2.18 14.98
N PRO A 75 -3.27 -1.54 16.16
CA PRO A 75 -4.35 -0.57 16.42
C PRO A 75 -4.25 0.71 15.58
N ARG A 76 -3.07 1.01 15.02
CA ARG A 76 -2.82 2.21 14.20
C ARG A 76 -2.75 1.94 12.69
N ILE A 77 -2.96 0.70 12.24
CA ILE A 77 -2.93 0.35 10.81
C ILE A 77 -4.33 -0.09 10.39
N ASN A 78 -4.86 0.54 9.35
CA ASN A 78 -6.15 0.19 8.76
C ASN A 78 -5.95 -0.09 7.28
N VAL A 79 -6.20 -1.33 6.88
CA VAL A 79 -6.18 -1.75 5.48
C VAL A 79 -7.63 -1.89 5.00
N ARG A 80 -7.95 -1.25 3.88
CA ARG A 80 -9.23 -1.39 3.20
C ARG A 80 -9.00 -1.80 1.75
N VAL A 81 -9.94 -2.54 1.19
CA VAL A 81 -9.91 -2.97 -0.21
C VAL A 81 -10.95 -2.20 -1.01
N LEU A 82 -10.53 -1.64 -2.14
CA LEU A 82 -11.42 -1.11 -3.17
C LEU A 82 -11.81 -2.29 -4.08
N PRO A 83 -13.08 -2.74 -4.04
CA PRO A 83 -13.49 -3.93 -4.77
C PRO A 83 -13.69 -3.62 -6.26
N TYR A 84 -13.64 -4.63 -7.12
CA TYR A 84 -13.92 -4.48 -8.56
C TYR A 84 -15.34 -3.99 -8.86
N SER A 85 -16.27 -4.15 -7.91
CA SER A 85 -17.64 -3.64 -8.02
C SER A 85 -17.72 -2.12 -7.83
N SER A 86 -16.67 -1.46 -7.34
CA SER A 86 -16.63 0.00 -7.26
C SER A 86 -16.52 0.62 -8.64
N SER A 87 -17.28 1.70 -8.87
CA SER A 87 -17.26 2.45 -10.12
C SER A 87 -16.19 3.55 -10.17
N VAL A 88 -15.36 3.67 -9.13
CA VAL A 88 -14.38 4.75 -9.00
C VAL A 88 -13.08 4.42 -9.72
N THR A 89 -12.80 5.20 -10.76
CA THR A 89 -11.57 5.13 -11.55
C THR A 89 -10.42 5.93 -10.95
N THR A 90 -10.66 6.72 -9.89
CA THR A 90 -9.65 7.57 -9.25
C THR A 90 -8.42 6.78 -8.78
N GLY A 91 -8.61 5.53 -8.34
CA GLY A 91 -7.52 4.65 -7.90
C GLY A 91 -6.63 4.16 -9.06
N LEU A 92 -7.12 4.23 -10.30
CA LEU A 92 -6.41 3.80 -11.50
C LEU A 92 -5.43 4.85 -12.02
N GLN A 93 -5.47 6.08 -11.50
CA GLN A 93 -4.66 7.20 -11.99
C GLN A 93 -3.24 7.25 -11.38
N GLY A 94 -2.92 6.35 -10.47
CA GLY A 94 -1.59 6.22 -9.86
C GLY A 94 -1.64 6.22 -8.33
N ALA A 95 -0.55 5.73 -7.73
CA ALA A 95 -0.42 5.69 -6.28
C ALA A 95 -0.06 7.08 -5.72
N PHE A 96 -0.60 7.40 -4.55
CA PHE A 96 -0.25 8.59 -3.80
C PHE A 96 -0.24 8.31 -2.31
N ILE A 97 0.45 9.17 -1.56
CA ILE A 97 0.46 9.15 -0.09
C ILE A 97 0.13 10.55 0.39
N LEU A 98 -0.84 10.66 1.30
CA LEU A 98 -1.12 11.87 2.05
C LEU A 98 -0.54 11.73 3.46
N ALA A 99 0.25 12.72 3.89
CA ALA A 99 0.83 12.77 5.22
C ALA A 99 0.41 14.05 5.93
N SER A 100 -0.01 13.89 7.18
CA SER A 100 -0.46 14.97 8.05
C SER A 100 0.23 14.83 9.42
N ALA A 101 0.75 15.93 9.95
CA ALA A 101 1.36 15.96 11.27
C ALA A 101 1.05 17.28 12.00
N PRO A 102 0.86 17.27 13.33
CA PRO A 102 0.62 18.50 14.08
C PRO A 102 1.71 19.55 13.86
N GLY A 103 1.31 20.78 13.55
CA GLY A 103 2.25 21.90 13.34
C GLY A 103 2.98 21.88 12.00
N MET A 104 2.70 20.90 11.13
CA MET A 104 3.28 20.79 9.78
C MET A 104 2.19 20.97 8.73
N PRO A 105 2.52 21.53 7.54
CA PRO A 105 1.59 21.49 6.42
C PRO A 105 1.38 20.05 5.98
N ASP A 106 0.18 19.76 5.47
CA ASP A 106 -0.08 18.47 4.84
C ASP A 106 0.77 18.32 3.59
N MET A 107 1.29 17.12 3.39
CA MET A 107 2.17 16.79 2.29
C MET A 107 1.57 15.67 1.47
N VAL A 108 1.77 15.75 0.16
CA VAL A 108 1.43 14.68 -0.77
C VAL A 108 2.68 14.18 -1.45
N TYR A 109 2.79 12.86 -1.53
CA TYR A 109 3.71 12.16 -2.42
C TYR A 109 2.90 11.58 -3.56
N LEU A 110 3.29 11.91 -4.79
CA LEU A 110 2.69 11.43 -6.02
C LEU A 110 3.70 10.52 -6.72
N GLU A 111 3.32 9.27 -6.93
CA GLU A 111 4.14 8.31 -7.66
C GLU A 111 3.77 8.32 -9.14
N SER A 112 4.77 8.47 -10.01
CA SER A 112 4.65 8.21 -11.44
C SER A 112 5.76 7.24 -11.86
N ILE A 113 5.58 6.62 -13.03
CA ILE A 113 6.47 5.59 -13.58
C ILE A 113 7.92 6.09 -13.69
N THR A 114 8.12 7.37 -14.00
CA THR A 114 9.46 7.93 -14.28
C THR A 114 9.96 8.86 -13.18
N MET A 115 9.06 9.53 -12.47
CA MET A 115 9.42 10.53 -11.47
C MET A 115 8.40 10.52 -10.35
N SER A 116 8.85 10.72 -9.13
CA SER A 116 7.96 10.98 -8.00
C SER A 116 8.09 12.43 -7.55
N GLN A 117 7.00 12.98 -7.03
CA GLN A 117 6.96 14.36 -6.54
C GLN A 117 6.48 14.39 -5.09
N ILE A 118 7.13 15.19 -4.26
CA ILE A 118 6.66 15.57 -2.93
C ILE A 118 6.30 17.05 -2.98
N THR A 119 5.10 17.42 -2.53
CA THR A 119 4.69 18.82 -2.42
C THR A 119 3.81 19.05 -1.19
N ALA A 120 3.90 20.26 -0.64
CA ALA A 120 3.02 20.79 0.41
C ALA A 120 2.10 21.90 -0.13
N ASP A 121 2.06 22.08 -1.45
CA ASP A 121 1.27 23.14 -2.09
C ASP A 121 -0.22 22.87 -1.90
N SER A 122 -0.95 23.91 -1.47
CA SER A 122 -2.36 23.79 -1.10
C SER A 122 -3.28 23.30 -2.24
N GLY A 123 -2.93 23.53 -3.50
CA GLY A 123 -3.68 23.06 -4.66
C GLY A 123 -3.63 21.53 -4.81
N PRO A 124 -2.45 20.95 -5.10
CA PRO A 124 -2.27 19.49 -5.18
C PRO A 124 -2.74 18.74 -3.92
N VAL A 125 -2.43 19.28 -2.73
CA VAL A 125 -2.85 18.67 -1.47
C VAL A 125 -4.38 18.57 -1.38
N ARG A 126 -5.11 19.63 -1.74
CA ARG A 126 -6.58 19.64 -1.71
C ARG A 126 -7.17 18.63 -2.69
N GLU A 127 -6.61 18.55 -3.90
CA GLU A 127 -7.07 17.62 -4.92
C GLU A 127 -6.89 16.17 -4.48
N VAL A 128 -5.70 15.82 -3.99
CA VAL A 128 -5.40 14.46 -3.50
C VAL A 128 -6.28 14.10 -2.31
N LYS A 129 -6.53 15.03 -1.38
CA LYS A 129 -7.48 14.81 -0.29
C LYS A 129 -8.89 14.47 -0.79
N SER A 130 -9.40 15.23 -1.76
CA SER A 130 -10.72 14.94 -2.36
C SER A 130 -10.76 13.56 -3.00
N ARG A 131 -9.69 13.17 -3.69
CA ARG A 131 -9.57 11.84 -4.31
C ARG A 131 -9.51 10.73 -3.27
N TYR A 132 -8.76 10.94 -2.18
CA TYR A 132 -8.69 10.02 -1.05
C TYR A 132 -10.08 9.80 -0.42
N GLU A 133 -10.84 10.87 -0.17
CA GLU A 133 -12.20 10.80 0.37
C GLU A 133 -13.13 9.95 -0.52
N MET A 134 -13.07 10.17 -1.84
CA MET A 134 -13.84 9.36 -2.80
C MET A 134 -13.49 7.87 -2.73
N LEU A 135 -12.18 7.55 -2.70
CA LEU A 135 -11.72 6.18 -2.57
C LEU A 135 -12.12 5.56 -1.23
N HIS A 136 -12.05 6.33 -0.14
CA HIS A 136 -12.39 5.88 1.19
C HIS A 136 -13.88 5.52 1.33
N ASN A 137 -14.75 6.29 0.68
CA ASN A 137 -16.19 6.07 0.69
C ASN A 137 -16.59 4.80 -0.07
N GLU A 138 -15.84 4.44 -1.10
CA GLU A 138 -16.11 3.29 -1.97
C GLU A 138 -15.39 2.02 -1.53
N ALA A 139 -14.28 2.15 -0.80
CA ALA A 139 -13.56 1.02 -0.25
C ALA A 139 -14.46 0.24 0.73
N LEU A 140 -14.32 -1.08 0.76
CA LEU A 140 -15.03 -1.93 1.70
C LEU A 140 -14.71 -1.51 3.15
N PRO A 141 -15.67 -1.58 4.08
CA PRO A 141 -15.38 -1.43 5.50
C PRO A 141 -14.30 -2.44 5.95
N ARG A 142 -13.60 -2.12 7.05
CA ARG A 142 -12.47 -2.92 7.56
C ARG A 142 -12.78 -4.43 7.63
N ARG A 143 -13.89 -4.83 8.26
CA ARG A 143 -14.28 -6.25 8.37
C ARG A 143 -14.50 -6.93 7.02
N ALA A 144 -15.20 -6.26 6.09
CA ALA A 144 -15.44 -6.80 4.75
C ALA A 144 -14.16 -6.88 3.92
N SER A 145 -13.24 -5.93 4.11
CA SER A 145 -11.90 -5.98 3.50
C SER A 145 -11.11 -7.19 3.97
N LEU A 146 -11.11 -7.48 5.28
CA LEU A 146 -10.42 -8.66 5.83
C LEU A 146 -11.02 -9.96 5.32
N GLN A 147 -12.35 -10.04 5.20
CA GLN A 147 -13.01 -11.20 4.65
C GLN A 147 -12.53 -11.45 3.20
N LEU A 148 -12.56 -10.42 2.36
CA LEU A 148 -12.10 -10.52 0.98
C LEU A 148 -10.60 -10.89 0.89
N ILE A 149 -9.76 -10.31 1.74
CA ILE A 149 -8.33 -10.66 1.82
C ILE A 149 -8.17 -12.14 2.22
N GLY A 150 -8.95 -12.63 3.20
CA GLY A 150 -8.95 -14.03 3.61
C GLY A 150 -9.37 -15.00 2.50
N GLU A 151 -10.45 -14.69 1.78
CA GLU A 151 -10.90 -15.46 0.62
C GLU A 151 -9.81 -15.53 -0.47
N MET A 152 -9.05 -14.45 -0.67
CA MET A 152 -7.91 -14.46 -1.59
C MET A 152 -6.72 -15.30 -1.07
N ALA A 153 -6.56 -15.45 0.24
CA ALA A 153 -5.49 -16.27 0.82
C ALA A 153 -5.69 -17.75 0.47
N GLU A 154 -6.95 -18.23 0.52
CA GLU A 154 -7.31 -19.61 0.13
C GLU A 154 -6.94 -19.91 -1.33
N LYS A 155 -7.08 -18.91 -2.21
CA LYS A 155 -6.71 -19.03 -3.63
C LYS A 155 -5.21 -19.23 -3.86
N TRP A 156 -4.35 -18.70 -2.99
CA TRP A 156 -2.88 -18.83 -3.13
C TRP A 156 -2.30 -20.05 -2.39
N THR A 157 -3.12 -20.76 -1.62
CA THR A 157 -2.70 -21.89 -0.78
C THR A 157 -3.15 -23.25 -1.35
N ASN A 158 -4.06 -23.24 -2.33
CA ASN A 158 -4.56 -24.41 -3.07
C ASN A 158 -3.84 -24.58 -4.40
#